data_AF-A0A5N5J037-F1
#
_entry.id   AF-A0A5N5J037-F1
#
_cell.length_a   1.000
_cell.length_b   1.000
_cell.length_c   1.000
_cell.angle_alpha   90.00
_cell.angle_beta   90.00
_cell.angle_gamma   90.00
#
_symmetry.space_group_name_H-M   'P 1'
#
loop_
_entity.id
_entity.type
_entity.pdbx_description
1 polymer ?
#
loop_
_entity_poly.entity_id
_entity_poly.type
_entity_poly.pdbx_seq_one_letter_code
_entity_poly.pdbx_strand_id
1 'polypeptide(L)'
;MNTISKIITWKRNILTSLAVLLVLIVLDFYGVYTNKFYFLKADNYIFPVLASVHLLYLYVVWFKISEGELPDPKMRNIEYVLYVIMIVYVFKIYDSAQILGSVKHYEEHVIPMTFKPVATLTLVLYSILPILTIYTFWLRKRYVGVYNFENYNDNLNIWQ
;
A
#
# COMPACT_ATOMS: atom_id res chain seq x y z
N MET A 1 -7.05 17.86 12.93
CA MET A 1 -6.34 17.79 11.62
C MET A 1 -5.03 18.58 11.56
N ASN A 2 -4.87 19.73 12.25
CA ASN A 2 -3.62 20.53 12.20
C ASN A 2 -2.40 19.93 12.94
N THR A 3 -2.61 19.08 13.96
CA THR A 3 -1.52 18.46 14.73
C THR A 3 -0.92 17.25 14.01
N ILE A 4 -1.77 16.41 13.39
CA ILE A 4 -1.34 15.21 12.66
C ILE A 4 -0.49 15.58 11.43
N SER A 5 -0.88 16.64 10.71
CA SER A 5 -0.12 17.14 9.54
C SER A 5 1.22 17.79 9.89
N LYS A 6 1.46 18.16 11.16
CA LYS A 6 2.77 18.65 11.62
C LYS A 6 3.75 17.51 11.89
N ILE A 7 3.25 16.34 12.30
CA ILE A 7 4.08 15.18 12.66
C ILE A 7 4.35 14.31 11.42
N ILE A 8 3.31 14.07 10.61
CA ILE A 8 3.38 13.28 9.38
C ILE A 8 3.36 14.24 8.19
N THR A 9 4.54 14.57 7.69
CA THR A 9 4.68 15.28 6.42
C THR A 9 4.39 14.33 5.26
N TRP A 10 4.00 14.89 4.10
CA TRP A 10 3.73 14.08 2.90
C TRP A 10 4.92 13.20 2.51
N LYS A 11 6.16 13.70 2.66
CA LYS A 11 7.39 12.94 2.44
C LYS A 11 7.51 11.72 3.36
N ARG A 12 7.22 11.91 4.65
CA ARG A 12 7.25 10.81 5.65
C ARG A 12 6.19 9.76 5.34
N ASN A 13 4.97 10.17 5.00
CA ASN A 13 3.91 9.22 4.65
C ASN A 13 4.29 8.36 3.42
N ILE A 14 4.82 8.99 2.37
CA ILE A 14 5.26 8.26 1.17
C ILE A 14 6.41 7.31 1.50
N LEU A 15 7.41 7.75 2.26
CA LEU A 15 8.54 6.92 2.67
C LEU A 15 8.09 5.74 3.56
N THR A 16 7.21 5.97 4.53
CA THR A 16 6.66 4.90 5.37
C THR A 16 5.85 3.91 4.53
N SER A 17 5.02 4.38 3.60
CA SER A 17 4.24 3.51 2.71
C SER A 17 5.16 2.66 1.83
N LEU A 18 6.21 3.26 1.27
CA LEU A 18 7.24 2.57 0.49
C LEU A 18 7.94 1.49 1.32
N ALA A 19 8.37 1.82 2.54
CA ALA A 19 9.02 0.86 3.43
C ALA A 19 8.10 -0.32 3.77
N VAL A 20 6.84 -0.05 4.11
CA VAL A 20 5.82 -1.08 4.41
C VAL A 20 5.61 -1.99 3.19
N LEU A 21 5.48 -1.43 1.98
CA LEU A 21 5.31 -2.21 0.75
C LEU A 21 6.52 -3.12 0.49
N LEU A 22 7.74 -2.60 0.61
CA LEU A 22 8.95 -3.38 0.39
C LEU A 22 9.08 -4.54 1.39
N VAL A 23 8.77 -4.30 2.67
CA VAL A 23 8.79 -5.35 3.69
C VAL A 23 7.71 -6.40 3.41
N LEU A 24 6.48 -5.98 3.08
CA LEU A 24 5.41 -6.91 2.75
C LEU A 24 5.69 -7.73 1.50
N ILE A 25 6.35 -7.17 0.47
CA ILE A 25 6.79 -7.92 -0.71
C ILE A 25 7.69 -9.08 -0.29
N VAL A 26 8.66 -8.84 0.59
CA VAL A 26 9.57 -9.91 1.07
C VAL A 26 8.81 -10.92 1.92
N LEU A 27 7.91 -10.45 2.80
CA LEU A 27 7.14 -11.33 3.69
C LEU A 27 6.13 -12.20 2.95
N ASP A 28 5.60 -11.79 1.79
CA ASP A 28 4.68 -12.63 0.99
C ASP A 28 5.37 -13.89 0.44
N PHE A 29 6.71 -13.90 0.35
CA PHE A 29 7.50 -15.10 0.03
C PHE A 29 7.85 -15.95 1.25
N TYR A 30 7.65 -15.45 2.46
CA TYR A 30 8.08 -16.14 3.69
C TYR A 30 6.96 -17.05 4.23
N GLY A 31 7.23 -18.35 4.29
CA GLY A 31 6.33 -19.32 4.90
C GLY A 31 6.47 -19.33 6.42
N VAL A 32 5.50 -18.68 7.08
CA VAL A 32 5.51 -18.51 8.55
C VAL A 32 5.49 -19.84 9.31
N TYR A 33 4.80 -20.85 8.80
CA TYR A 33 4.71 -22.19 9.41
C TYR A 33 6.01 -23.01 9.28
N THR A 34 6.83 -22.75 8.26
CA THR A 34 7.97 -23.60 7.90
C THR A 34 9.32 -22.91 8.08
N ASN A 35 9.31 -21.60 8.36
CA ASN A 35 10.51 -20.76 8.44
C ASN A 35 11.39 -20.84 7.18
N LYS A 36 10.76 -20.84 6.00
CA LYS A 36 11.42 -20.93 4.68
C LYS A 36 10.84 -19.95 3.68
N PHE A 37 11.64 -19.53 2.71
CA PHE A 37 11.19 -18.70 1.59
C PHE A 37 10.75 -19.57 0.40
N TYR A 38 9.66 -19.18 -0.25
CA TYR A 38 9.02 -19.88 -1.37
C TYR A 38 8.97 -19.00 -2.63
N PHE A 39 10.11 -18.85 -3.31
CA PHE A 39 10.20 -18.03 -4.52
C PHE A 39 9.54 -18.66 -5.76
N LEU A 40 9.33 -19.97 -5.79
CA LEU A 40 8.72 -20.66 -6.94
C LEU A 40 7.20 -20.79 -6.85
N LYS A 41 6.59 -20.34 -5.75
CA LYS A 41 5.13 -20.41 -5.55
C LYS A 41 4.47 -19.21 -6.21
N ALA A 42 3.71 -19.45 -7.28
CA ALA A 42 3.07 -18.41 -8.08
C ALA A 42 2.15 -17.49 -7.23
N ASP A 43 1.43 -18.04 -6.26
CA ASP A 43 0.52 -17.27 -5.41
C ASP A 43 1.21 -16.11 -4.65
N ASN A 44 2.49 -16.28 -4.30
CA ASN A 44 3.27 -15.28 -3.58
C ASN A 44 3.63 -14.05 -4.45
N TYR A 45 3.39 -14.12 -5.77
CA TYR A 45 3.59 -12.99 -6.68
C TYR A 45 2.36 -12.09 -6.82
N ILE A 46 1.19 -12.52 -6.33
CA ILE A 46 -0.04 -11.73 -6.42
C ILE A 46 0.15 -10.39 -5.70
N PHE A 47 0.66 -10.39 -4.47
CA PHE A 47 0.88 -9.14 -3.74
C PHE A 47 1.96 -8.25 -4.38
N PRO A 48 3.16 -8.75 -4.75
CA PRO A 48 4.17 -7.96 -5.47
C PRO A 48 3.65 -7.28 -6.76
N VAL A 49 2.82 -7.98 -7.55
CA VAL A 49 2.22 -7.40 -8.76
C VAL A 49 1.29 -6.24 -8.39
N LEU A 50 0.41 -6.40 -7.41
CA LEU A 50 -0.48 -5.32 -6.96
C LEU A 50 0.30 -4.17 -6.29
N ALA A 51 1.34 -4.50 -5.54
CA ALA A 51 2.23 -3.54 -4.91
C ALA A 51 2.95 -2.66 -5.95
N SER A 52 3.27 -3.18 -7.14
CA SER A 52 3.86 -2.39 -8.22
C SER A 52 2.96 -1.22 -8.66
N VAL A 53 1.64 -1.44 -8.73
CA VAL A 53 0.66 -0.38 -9.03
C VAL A 53 0.61 0.64 -7.90
N HIS A 54 0.66 0.18 -6.65
CA HIS A 54 0.70 1.07 -5.49
C HIS A 54 1.98 1.91 -5.46
N LEU A 55 3.14 1.32 -5.77
CA LEU A 55 4.42 2.03 -5.89
C LEU A 55 4.37 3.09 -6.99
N LEU A 56 3.78 2.76 -8.14
CA LEU A 56 3.54 3.72 -9.21
C LEU A 56 2.66 4.89 -8.74
N TYR A 57 1.59 4.62 -8.00
CA TYR A 57 0.74 5.67 -7.42
C TYR A 57 1.51 6.59 -6.47
N LEU A 58 2.31 6.01 -5.55
CA LEU A 58 3.15 6.79 -4.63
C LEU A 58 4.14 7.69 -5.39
N TYR A 59 4.75 7.17 -6.45
CA TYR A 59 5.65 7.94 -7.31
C TYR A 59 4.92 9.10 -8.00
N VAL A 60 3.75 8.86 -8.59
CA VAL A 60 2.97 9.92 -9.28
C VAL A 60 2.55 11.01 -8.28
N VAL A 61 2.10 10.64 -7.08
CA VAL A 61 1.76 11.61 -6.03
C VAL A 61 3.00 12.39 -5.59
N TRP A 62 4.12 11.72 -5.36
CA TRP A 62 5.38 12.37 -5.00
C TRP A 62 5.83 13.38 -6.06
N PHE A 63 5.80 12.97 -7.33
CA PHE A 63 6.20 13.79 -8.46
C PHE A 63 5.33 15.05 -8.57
N LYS A 64 4.00 14.89 -8.60
CA LYS A 64 3.09 16.04 -8.73
C LYS A 64 3.15 17.01 -7.56
N ILE A 65 3.32 16.51 -6.33
CA ILE A 65 3.48 17.39 -5.17
C ILE A 65 4.82 18.16 -5.25
N SER A 66 5.86 17.54 -5.80
CA SER A 66 7.19 18.15 -5.91
C SER A 66 7.25 19.21 -7.01
N GLU A 67 6.66 18.93 -8.16
CA GLU A 67 6.64 19.83 -9.33
C GLU A 67 5.47 20.84 -9.31
N GLY A 68 4.53 20.71 -8.37
CA GLY A 68 3.35 21.58 -8.30
C GLY A 68 2.38 21.39 -9.48
N GLU A 69 2.37 20.20 -10.08
CA GLU A 69 1.52 19.90 -11.23
C GLU A 69 0.06 19.64 -10.85
N LEU A 70 -0.83 20.00 -11.77
CA LEU A 70 -2.26 19.70 -11.68
C LEU A 70 -2.55 18.20 -11.88
N PRO A 71 -3.69 17.72 -11.36
CA PRO A 71 -4.08 16.33 -11.51
C PRO A 71 -4.46 16.03 -12.97
N ASP A 72 -4.00 14.90 -13.50
CA ASP A 72 -4.30 14.45 -14.87
C ASP A 72 -5.15 13.16 -14.90
N PRO A 73 -5.77 12.83 -16.05
CA PRO A 73 -6.60 11.63 -16.17
C PRO A 73 -5.87 10.30 -15.93
N LYS A 74 -4.56 10.19 -16.19
CA LYS A 74 -3.79 8.96 -15.99
C LYS A 74 -3.59 8.70 -14.50
N MET A 75 -3.26 9.74 -13.72
CA MET A 75 -3.19 9.66 -12.26
C MET A 75 -4.49 9.13 -11.66
N ARG A 76 -5.64 9.64 -12.12
CA ARG A 76 -6.96 9.21 -11.67
C ARG A 76 -7.20 7.71 -11.91
N ASN A 77 -6.83 7.21 -13.09
CA ASN A 77 -6.98 5.80 -13.42
C ASN A 77 -6.18 4.92 -12.47
N ILE A 78 -4.94 5.32 -12.15
CA ILE A 78 -4.10 4.61 -11.17
C ILE A 78 -4.77 4.61 -9.79
N GLU A 79 -5.34 5.75 -9.37
CA GLU A 79 -6.05 5.85 -8.09
C GLU A 79 -7.27 4.94 -8.03
N TYR A 80 -8.05 4.83 -9.12
CA TYR A 80 -9.19 3.93 -9.19
C TYR A 80 -8.78 2.46 -9.14
N VAL A 81 -7.69 2.08 -9.79
CA VAL A 81 -7.12 0.74 -9.62
C VAL A 81 -6.72 0.52 -8.16
N LEU A 82 -6.17 1.53 -7.49
CA LEU A 82 -5.80 1.43 -6.07
C LEU A 82 -7.02 1.26 -5.15
N TYR A 83 -8.19 1.83 -5.48
CA TYR A 83 -9.43 1.56 -4.75
C TYR A 83 -9.84 0.09 -4.80
N VAL A 84 -9.63 -0.59 -5.94
CA VAL A 84 -9.87 -2.03 -6.05
C VAL A 84 -8.84 -2.81 -5.23
N ILE A 85 -7.56 -2.43 -5.30
CA ILE A 85 -6.48 -3.05 -4.53
C ILE A 85 -6.72 -2.93 -3.01
N MET A 86 -7.34 -1.86 -2.54
CA MET A 86 -7.70 -1.70 -1.13
C MET A 86 -8.60 -2.83 -0.61
N ILE A 87 -9.48 -3.39 -1.45
CA ILE A 87 -10.31 -4.56 -1.11
C ILE A 87 -9.42 -5.79 -0.89
N VAL A 88 -8.40 -5.97 -1.74
CA VAL A 88 -7.42 -7.06 -1.61
C VAL A 88 -6.62 -6.91 -0.31
N TYR A 89 -6.27 -5.69 0.11
CA TYR A 89 -5.61 -5.47 1.40
C TYR A 89 -6.49 -5.89 2.58
N VAL A 90 -7.79 -5.59 2.55
CA VAL A 90 -8.73 -6.07 3.58
C VAL A 90 -8.75 -7.59 3.64
N PHE A 91 -8.77 -8.25 2.48
CA PHE A 91 -8.68 -9.71 2.42
C PHE A 91 -7.36 -10.24 3.00
N LYS A 92 -6.21 -9.62 2.67
CA LYS A 92 -4.90 -9.99 3.22
C LYS A 92 -4.80 -9.79 4.74
N ILE A 93 -5.45 -8.77 5.30
CA ILE A 93 -5.58 -8.59 6.76
C ILE A 93 -6.34 -9.78 7.37
N TYR A 94 -7.49 -10.13 6.77
CA TYR A 94 -8.30 -11.26 7.23
C TYR A 94 -7.49 -12.57 7.19
N ASP A 95 -6.83 -12.87 6.07
CA ASP A 95 -5.98 -14.05 5.90
C ASP A 95 -4.84 -14.09 6.93
N SER A 96 -4.15 -12.97 7.14
CA SER A 96 -3.09 -12.84 8.15
C SER A 96 -3.61 -13.07 9.58
N ALA A 97 -4.83 -12.59 9.87
CA ALA A 97 -5.47 -12.80 11.17
C ALA A 97 -5.87 -14.28 11.37
N GLN A 98 -6.33 -14.96 10.33
CA GLN A 98 -6.59 -16.41 10.37
C GLN A 98 -5.31 -17.21 10.62
N ILE A 99 -4.21 -16.86 9.95
CA ILE A 99 -2.89 -17.48 10.17
C ILE A 99 -2.49 -17.34 11.64
N LEU A 100 -2.54 -16.12 12.19
CA LEU A 100 -2.19 -15.89 13.59
C LEU A 100 -3.13 -16.60 14.58
N GLY A 101 -4.43 -16.67 14.28
CA GLY A 101 -5.43 -17.38 15.09
C GLY A 101 -5.26 -18.90 15.06
N SER A 102 -4.68 -19.45 13.99
CA SER A 102 -4.51 -20.89 13.80
C SER A 102 -3.52 -21.54 14.77
N VAL A 103 -2.71 -20.75 15.50
CA VAL A 103 -1.72 -21.24 16.49
C VAL A 103 -2.32 -22.25 17.46
N LYS A 104 -3.56 -22.02 17.91
CA LYS A 104 -4.24 -22.88 18.88
C LYS A 104 -4.53 -24.30 18.36
N HIS A 105 -4.61 -24.45 17.03
CA HIS A 105 -4.90 -25.75 16.39
C HIS A 105 -3.65 -26.59 16.13
N TYR A 106 -2.46 -26.01 16.30
CA TYR A 106 -1.18 -26.64 15.99
C TYR A 106 -0.28 -26.80 17.24
N GLU A 107 -0.82 -26.70 18.46
CA GLU A 107 -0.06 -26.87 19.71
C GLU A 107 0.66 -28.23 19.79
N GLU A 108 0.17 -29.24 19.08
CA GLU A 108 0.77 -30.58 18.99
C GLU A 108 1.88 -30.69 17.90
N HIS A 109 2.00 -29.71 17.01
CA HIS A 109 3.00 -29.69 15.93
C HIS A 109 4.18 -28.77 16.26
N VAL A 110 5.38 -29.12 15.78
CA VAL A 110 6.60 -28.33 15.99
C VAL A 110 6.53 -27.03 15.16
N ILE A 111 5.94 -25.97 15.72
CA ILE A 111 5.90 -24.64 15.11
C ILE A 111 7.23 -23.90 15.37
N PRO A 112 7.84 -23.25 14.36
CA PRO A 112 9.04 -22.44 14.57
C PRO A 112 8.82 -21.29 15.58
N MET A 113 9.82 -20.98 16.40
CA MET A 113 9.77 -19.84 17.33
C MET A 113 9.55 -18.49 16.61
N THR A 114 9.90 -18.41 15.33
CA THR A 114 9.69 -17.22 14.48
C THR A 114 8.24 -17.01 14.06
N PHE A 115 7.35 -18.00 14.25
CA PHE A 115 5.97 -17.95 13.78
C PHE A 115 5.21 -16.73 14.34
N LYS A 116 5.11 -16.64 15.67
CA LYS A 116 4.34 -15.59 16.34
C LYS A 116 4.84 -14.18 16.00
N PRO A 117 6.15 -13.86 16.09
CA PRO A 117 6.62 -12.51 15.78
C PRO A 117 6.40 -12.14 14.31
N VAL A 118 6.65 -13.05 13.36
CA VAL A 118 6.50 -12.74 11.94
C VAL A 118 5.03 -12.66 11.52
N ALA A 119 4.16 -13.56 12.00
CA ALA A 119 2.72 -13.47 11.75
C ALA A 119 2.14 -12.16 12.30
N THR A 120 2.53 -11.77 13.52
CA THR A 120 2.07 -10.52 14.15
C THR A 120 2.56 -9.31 13.37
N LEU A 121 3.84 -9.28 12.98
CA LEU A 121 4.41 -8.21 12.18
C LEU A 121 3.67 -8.07 10.83
N THR A 122 3.44 -9.19 10.14
CA THR A 122 2.73 -9.24 8.86
C THR A 122 1.32 -8.67 8.98
N LEU A 123 0.57 -9.09 10.02
CA LEU A 123 -0.77 -8.56 10.29
C LEU A 123 -0.77 -7.05 10.55
N VAL A 124 0.16 -6.56 11.37
CA VAL A 124 0.29 -5.12 11.67
C VAL A 124 0.63 -4.32 10.41
N LEU A 125 1.56 -4.81 9.59
CA LEU A 125 1.94 -4.17 8.33
C LEU A 125 0.79 -4.14 7.31
N TYR A 126 0.04 -5.24 7.17
CA TYR A 126 -1.15 -5.25 6.34
C TYR A 126 -2.25 -4.33 6.88
N SER A 127 -2.36 -4.15 8.19
CA SER A 127 -3.36 -3.25 8.81
C SER A 127 -3.02 -1.77 8.64
N ILE A 128 -1.74 -1.40 8.75
CA ILE A 128 -1.30 -0.01 8.60
C ILE A 128 -1.31 0.46 7.14
N LEU A 129 -1.10 -0.44 6.18
CA LEU A 129 -1.01 -0.10 4.76
C LEU A 129 -2.29 0.59 4.22
N PRO A 130 -3.53 0.09 4.43
CA PRO A 130 -4.75 0.80 4.06
C PRO A 130 -4.88 2.19 4.68
N ILE A 131 -4.47 2.35 5.95
CA ILE A 131 -4.55 3.63 6.66
C ILE A 131 -3.64 4.66 6.00
N LEU A 132 -2.39 4.27 5.70
CA LEU A 132 -1.44 5.10 4.96
C LEU A 132 -1.94 5.43 3.54
N THR A 133 -2.60 4.47 2.89
CA THR A 133 -3.16 4.65 1.55
C THR A 133 -4.28 5.69 1.54
N ILE A 134 -5.23 5.60 2.47
CA ILE A 134 -6.30 6.59 2.65
C ILE A 134 -5.72 7.96 2.97
N TYR A 135 -4.71 8.01 3.83
CA TYR A 135 -4.02 9.27 4.14
C TYR A 135 -3.32 9.85 2.91
N THR A 136 -2.76 8.99 2.03
CA THR A 136 -2.18 9.42 0.75
C THR A 136 -3.23 10.01 -0.19
N PHE A 137 -4.43 9.43 -0.28
CA PHE A 137 -5.54 10.03 -1.05
C PHE A 137 -5.91 11.42 -0.54
N TRP A 138 -5.95 11.58 0.78
CA TRP A 138 -6.23 12.87 1.40
C TRP A 138 -5.12 13.89 1.12
N LEU A 139 -3.85 13.51 1.27
CA LEU A 139 -2.70 14.35 0.95
C LEU A 139 -2.71 14.76 -0.52
N ARG A 140 -2.97 13.82 -1.42
CA ARG A 140 -3.09 14.08 -2.85
C ARG A 140 -4.15 15.15 -3.13
N LYS A 141 -5.36 14.98 -2.58
CA LYS A 141 -6.44 15.98 -2.74
C LYS A 141 -6.07 17.35 -2.16
N ARG A 142 -5.29 17.39 -1.07
CA ARG A 142 -4.85 18.61 -0.40
C ARG A 142 -3.77 19.39 -1.18
N TYR A 143 -2.80 18.70 -1.75
CA TYR A 143 -1.64 19.33 -2.40
C TYR A 143 -1.77 19.45 -3.92
N VAL A 144 -2.34 18.43 -4.58
CA VAL A 144 -2.52 18.38 -6.03
C VAL A 144 -3.87 18.96 -6.44
N GLY A 145 -4.90 18.80 -5.61
CA GLY A 145 -6.25 19.31 -5.84
C GLY A 145 -7.24 18.23 -6.31
N VAL A 146 -8.44 18.69 -6.66
CA VAL A 146 -9.56 17.84 -7.10
C VAL A 146 -9.45 17.56 -8.59
N TYR A 147 -9.87 16.38 -9.03
CA TYR A 147 -10.03 16.10 -10.45
C TYR A 147 -11.14 17.00 -11.03
N ASN A 148 -10.77 18.03 -11.80
CA ASN A 148 -11.71 18.88 -12.53
C ASN A 148 -11.51 18.68 -14.04
N PHE A 149 -12.58 18.29 -14.73
CA PHE A 149 -12.56 17.90 -16.15
C PHE A 149 -12.73 19.08 -17.10
N GLU A 150 -13.36 20.17 -16.64
CA GLU A 150 -13.62 21.36 -17.46
C GLU A 150 -12.31 22.07 -17.80
N ASN A 151 -11.36 22.09 -16.87
CA ASN A 151 -10.07 22.79 -17.01
C ASN A 151 -9.02 22.01 -17.84
N TYR A 152 -9.24 20.71 -18.14
CA TYR A 152 -8.28 19.92 -18.92
C TYR A 152 -8.30 20.28 -20.41
N ASN A 153 -9.47 20.66 -20.93
CA ASN A 153 -9.62 21.09 -22.32
C ASN A 153 -9.14 22.54 -22.52
N ASP A 154 -9.30 23.40 -21.51
CA ASP A 154 -8.91 24.81 -21.58
C ASP A 154 -7.37 25.01 -21.49
N ASN A 155 -6.66 24.16 -20.73
CA ASN A 155 -5.19 24.24 -20.64
C ASN A 155 -4.44 23.58 -21.80
N LEU A 156 -5.12 22.84 -22.68
CA LEU A 156 -4.54 22.34 -23.93
C LEU A 156 -4.40 23.44 -24.99
N ASN A 157 -5.01 24.60 -24.76
CA ASN A 157 -5.02 25.71 -25.70
C ASN A 157 -3.94 26.78 -25.43
N ILE A 158 -2.79 26.36 -24.88
CA ILE A 158 -1.61 27.23 -24.66
C ILE A 158 -0.84 27.56 -25.95
N TRP A 159 -1.34 27.15 -27.13
CA TRP A 159 -0.75 27.41 -28.44
C TRP A 159 -1.72 28.08 -29.45
N GLN A 160 -2.87 28.61 -29.01
CA GLN A 160 -3.64 29.60 -29.77
C GLN A 160 -3.42 31.00 -29.19
#